data_AF-A0A3C0NJE8-F1
#
_entry.id   AF-A0A3C0NJE8-F1
#
_cell.length_a   1.000
_cell.length_b   1.000
_cell.length_c   1.000
_cell.angle_alpha   90.00
_cell.angle_beta   90.00
_cell.angle_gamma   90.00
#
_symmetry.space_group_name_H-M   'P 1'
#
loop_
_entity.id
_entity.type
_entity.pdbx_description
1 polymer ?
#
loop_
_entity_poly.entity_id
_entity_poly.type
_entity_poly.pdbx_seq_one_letter_code
_entity_poly.pdbx_strand_id
1 'polypeptide(L)'
;VAHSHKWLMVQGLEEKSVIGRSHYELFPDIPEQWKAFHERALRGEVVSASEDVWERADGTKIYLRWAIHPWYTPDGEVGGIAIATDHINELVEAREAALEAVRAKSEFLANMSHE
;
A
#
# COMPACT_ATOMS: atom_id res chain seq x y z
N VAL A 1 -3.22 14.64 -14.79
CA VAL A 1 -2.53 13.97 -13.67
C VAL A 1 -2.45 14.95 -12.52
N ALA A 2 -2.89 14.54 -11.33
CA ALA A 2 -2.76 15.32 -10.10
C ALA A 2 -2.02 14.47 -9.07
N HIS A 3 -1.27 15.09 -8.17
CA HIS A 3 -0.50 14.42 -7.12
C HIS A 3 -0.43 15.32 -5.88
N SER A 4 -0.24 14.71 -4.70
CA SER A 4 0.06 15.47 -3.48
C SER A 4 1.56 15.72 -3.35
N HIS A 5 1.93 16.75 -2.59
CA HIS A 5 3.35 17.03 -2.31
C HIS A 5 4.00 15.89 -1.49
N LYS A 6 3.28 15.37 -0.48
CA LYS A 6 3.72 14.20 0.30
C LYS A 6 4.03 13.00 -0.61
N TRP A 7 3.20 12.77 -1.62
CA TRP A 7 3.43 11.66 -2.55
C TRP A 7 4.72 11.83 -3.34
N LEU A 8 5.04 13.05 -3.83
CA LEU A 8 6.31 13.29 -4.52
C LEU A 8 7.52 13.01 -3.63
N MET A 9 7.48 13.43 -2.36
CA MET A 9 8.58 13.20 -1.40
C MET A 9 8.76 11.71 -1.11
N VAL A 10 7.66 11.00 -0.79
CA VAL A 10 7.70 9.57 -0.47
C VAL A 10 8.23 8.74 -1.65
N GLN A 11 7.94 9.15 -2.88
CA GLN A 11 8.39 8.46 -4.08
C GLN A 11 9.76 8.94 -4.60
N GLY A 12 10.38 9.94 -3.98
CA GLY A 12 11.65 10.53 -4.44
C GLY A 12 11.55 11.17 -5.84
N LEU A 13 10.40 11.76 -6.17
CA LEU A 13 10.10 12.33 -7.50
C LEU A 13 10.04 13.86 -7.50
N GLU A 14 10.54 14.52 -6.45
CA GLU A 14 10.40 15.97 -6.23
C GLU A 14 10.92 16.83 -7.40
N GLU A 15 11.99 16.38 -8.08
CA GLU A 15 12.61 17.10 -9.19
C GLU A 15 12.13 16.66 -10.58
N LYS A 16 11.21 15.68 -10.67
CA LYS A 16 10.75 15.14 -11.96
C LYS A 16 9.38 15.72 -12.34
N SER A 17 9.25 16.19 -13.58
CA SER A 17 7.94 16.45 -14.15
C SER A 17 7.18 15.13 -14.33
N VAL A 18 6.21 14.90 -13.45
CA VAL A 18 5.37 13.69 -13.45
C VAL A 18 4.12 13.84 -14.33
N ILE A 19 3.76 15.08 -14.69
CA ILE A 19 2.60 15.36 -15.55
C ILE A 19 2.93 14.93 -16.99
N GLY A 20 2.04 14.14 -17.59
CA GLY A 20 2.19 13.66 -18.98
C GLY A 20 3.05 12.42 -19.13
N ARG A 21 3.62 11.88 -18.04
CA ARG A 21 4.32 10.59 -18.03
C ARG A 21 3.40 9.47 -17.59
N SER A 22 3.66 8.27 -18.09
CA SER A 22 2.95 7.09 -17.63
C SER A 22 3.37 6.73 -16.21
N HIS A 23 2.43 6.29 -15.37
CA HIS A 23 2.74 5.78 -14.03
C HIS A 23 3.76 4.63 -14.10
N TYR A 24 3.69 3.80 -15.14
CA TYR A 24 4.61 2.67 -15.34
C TYR A 24 6.03 3.10 -15.78
N GLU A 25 6.18 4.30 -16.35
CA GLU A 25 7.51 4.86 -16.63
C GLU A 25 8.18 5.41 -15.36
N LEU A 26 7.37 5.88 -14.40
CA LEU A 26 7.85 6.37 -13.11
C LEU A 26 8.17 5.21 -12.15
N PHE A 27 7.46 4.09 -12.28
CA PHE A 27 7.60 2.89 -11.44
C PHE A 27 7.76 1.64 -12.32
N PRO A 28 8.95 1.40 -12.90
CA PRO A 28 9.19 0.27 -13.78
C PRO A 28 9.11 -1.08 -13.04
N ASP A 29 9.44 -1.09 -11.75
CA ASP A 29 9.47 -2.29 -10.90
C ASP A 29 8.11 -2.55 -10.19
N ILE A 30 7.02 -1.98 -10.70
CA ILE A 30 5.70 -2.18 -10.10
C ILE A 30 5.26 -3.65 -10.28
N PRO A 31 4.79 -4.33 -9.23
CA PRO A 31 4.37 -5.73 -9.35
C PRO A 31 3.17 -5.88 -10.30
N GLU A 32 3.11 -6.99 -11.03
CA GLU A 32 2.08 -7.23 -12.04
C GLU A 32 0.65 -7.17 -11.46
N GLN A 33 0.47 -7.61 -10.21
CA GLN A 33 -0.82 -7.53 -9.50
C GLN A 33 -1.38 -6.10 -9.42
N TRP A 34 -0.51 -5.09 -9.31
CA TRP A 34 -0.94 -3.70 -9.27
C TRP A 34 -1.50 -3.24 -10.61
N LYS A 35 -0.95 -3.74 -11.74
CA LYS A 35 -1.53 -3.46 -13.07
C LYS A 35 -2.95 -4.01 -13.15
N ALA A 36 -3.20 -5.22 -12.64
CA ALA A 36 -4.54 -5.79 -12.59
C ALA A 36 -5.52 -4.94 -11.74
N PHE A 37 -5.07 -4.38 -10.60
CA PHE A 37 -5.89 -3.46 -9.80
C PHE A 37 -6.17 -2.15 -10.54
N HIS A 38 -5.18 -1.57 -11.22
CA HIS A 38 -5.37 -0.38 -12.05
C HIS A 38 -6.38 -0.63 -13.17
N GLU A 39 -6.29 -1.75 -13.87
CA GLU A 39 -7.21 -2.12 -14.94
C GLU A 39 -8.64 -2.31 -14.43
N ARG A 40 -8.81 -2.96 -13.28
CA ARG A 40 -10.12 -3.08 -12.61
C ARG A 40 -10.71 -1.72 -12.29
N ALA A 41 -9.90 -0.82 -11.73
CA ALA A 41 -10.35 0.52 -11.43
C ALA A 41 -10.65 1.36 -12.67
N LEU A 42 -9.89 1.20 -13.75
CA LEU A 42 -10.18 1.83 -15.04
C LEU A 42 -11.48 1.31 -15.68
N ARG A 43 -11.99 0.15 -15.25
CA ARG A 43 -13.32 -0.36 -15.60
C ARG A 43 -14.44 0.11 -14.65
N GLY A 44 -14.13 1.03 -13.74
CA GLY A 44 -15.10 1.60 -12.79
C GLY A 44 -15.17 0.90 -11.43
N GLU A 45 -14.31 -0.09 -11.17
CA GLU A 45 -14.30 -0.79 -9.89
C GLU A 45 -13.53 -0.01 -8.80
N VAL A 46 -14.06 0.05 -7.58
CA VAL A 46 -13.27 0.50 -6.43
C VAL A 46 -12.53 -0.70 -5.85
N VAL A 47 -11.21 -0.62 -5.80
CA VAL A 47 -10.35 -1.67 -5.23
C VAL A 47 -9.50 -1.09 -4.12
N SER A 48 -9.37 -1.81 -3.01
CA SER A 48 -8.64 -1.34 -1.82
C SER A 48 -8.21 -2.49 -0.93
N ALA A 49 -7.13 -2.28 -0.18
CA ALA A 49 -6.73 -3.14 0.92
C ALA A 49 -6.38 -2.29 2.15
N SER A 50 -6.92 -2.68 3.31
CA SER A 50 -6.61 -2.01 4.59
C SER A 50 -5.21 -2.36 5.12
N GLU A 51 -4.74 -3.56 4.77
CA GLU A 51 -3.41 -4.08 5.08
C GLU A 51 -3.05 -5.11 3.99
N ASP A 52 -1.95 -4.85 3.31
CA ASP A 52 -1.40 -5.69 2.24
C ASP A 52 0.13 -5.73 2.39
N VAL A 53 0.77 -6.81 1.95
CA VAL A 53 2.22 -6.99 2.09
C VAL A 53 2.87 -7.02 0.72
N TRP A 54 3.83 -6.13 0.53
CA TRP A 54 4.70 -6.13 -0.63
C TRP A 54 6.09 -6.59 -0.23
N GLU A 55 6.44 -7.81 -0.65
CA GLU A 55 7.79 -8.34 -0.54
C GLU A 55 8.65 -7.81 -1.70
N ARG A 56 9.73 -7.11 -1.36
CA ARG A 56 10.77 -6.65 -2.30
C ARG A 56 11.69 -7.83 -2.67
N ALA A 57 12.42 -7.68 -3.76
CA ALA A 57 13.35 -8.72 -4.24
C ALA A 57 14.48 -9.06 -3.25
N ASP A 58 14.79 -8.16 -2.31
CA ASP A 58 15.76 -8.35 -1.23
C ASP A 58 15.17 -9.02 0.03
N GLY A 59 13.87 -9.37 0.02
CA GLY A 59 13.16 -9.96 1.16
C GLY A 59 12.54 -8.94 2.10
N THR A 60 12.73 -7.63 1.89
CA THR A 60 12.12 -6.58 2.70
C THR A 60 10.60 -6.59 2.54
N LYS A 61 9.87 -6.62 3.66
CA LYS A 61 8.40 -6.50 3.69
C LYS A 61 7.99 -5.04 3.85
N ILE A 62 7.14 -4.57 2.93
CA ILE A 62 6.48 -3.28 3.04
C ILE A 62 5.00 -3.53 3.25
N TYR A 63 4.48 -3.10 4.39
CA TYR A 63 3.05 -3.18 4.68
C TYR A 63 2.38 -1.91 4.19
N LEU A 64 1.34 -2.08 3.38
CA LEU A 64 0.65 -1.01 2.69
C LEU A 64 -0.84 -1.04 3.02
N ARG A 65 -1.38 0.15 3.25
CA ARG A 65 -2.80 0.42 3.10
C ARG A 65 -3.01 1.18 1.81
N TRP A 66 -3.93 0.76 0.96
CA TRP A 66 -4.13 1.40 -0.33
C TRP A 66 -5.56 1.36 -0.82
N ALA A 67 -5.91 2.34 -1.66
CA ALA A 67 -7.19 2.41 -2.36
C ALA A 67 -7.02 3.02 -3.75
N ILE A 68 -7.76 2.49 -4.72
CA ILE A 68 -7.81 2.96 -6.10
C ILE A 68 -9.26 3.21 -6.45
N HIS A 69 -9.57 4.46 -6.81
CA HIS A 69 -10.92 4.91 -7.12
C HIS A 69 -10.96 5.45 -8.56
N PRO A 70 -11.93 5.04 -9.38
CA PRO A 70 -12.21 5.75 -10.63
C PRO A 70 -12.75 7.15 -10.34
N TRP A 71 -12.40 8.10 -11.20
CA TRP A 71 -13.13 9.35 -11.30
C TRP A 71 -13.82 9.42 -12.66
N TYR A 72 -14.98 10.06 -12.66
CA TYR A 72 -15.87 10.06 -13.80
C TYR A 72 -15.87 11.42 -14.48
N THR A 73 -15.93 11.40 -15.80
CA THR A 73 -16.20 12.57 -16.64
C THR A 73 -17.65 13.03 -16.45
N PRO A 74 -18.00 14.27 -16.88
CA PRO A 74 -19.40 14.72 -16.85
C PRO A 74 -20.38 13.81 -17.60
N ASP A 75 -19.90 13.07 -18.61
CA ASP A 75 -20.70 12.15 -19.42
C ASP A 75 -20.92 10.79 -18.74
N GLY A 76 -20.36 10.57 -17.55
CA GLY A 76 -20.49 9.32 -16.79
C GLY A 76 -19.44 8.25 -17.13
N GLU A 77 -18.56 8.52 -18.09
CA GLU A 77 -17.45 7.62 -18.44
C GLU A 77 -16.28 7.75 -17.46
N VAL A 78 -15.52 6.67 -17.27
CA VAL A 78 -14.29 6.70 -16.45
C VAL A 78 -13.24 7.58 -17.12
N GLY A 79 -12.89 8.70 -16.47
CA GLY A 79 -11.85 9.61 -16.95
C GLY A 79 -10.43 9.24 -16.50
N GLY A 80 -10.34 8.38 -15.47
CA GLY A 80 -9.08 7.86 -14.96
C GLY A 80 -9.25 7.32 -13.54
N ILE A 81 -8.12 7.13 -12.86
CA ILE A 81 -8.07 6.60 -11.48
C ILE A 81 -7.29 7.53 -10.55
N ALA A 82 -7.70 7.55 -9.28
CA ALA A 82 -6.98 8.14 -8.17
C ALA A 82 -6.46 7.03 -7.28
N ILE A 83 -5.17 7.09 -6.94
CA ILE A 83 -4.50 6.08 -6.12
C ILE A 83 -4.04 6.76 -4.82
N ALA A 84 -4.37 6.15 -3.69
CA ALA A 84 -3.86 6.52 -2.38
C ALA A 84 -3.15 5.32 -1.77
N THR A 85 -1.94 5.54 -1.24
CA THR A 85 -1.11 4.52 -0.59
C THR A 85 -0.52 5.10 0.68
N ASP A 86 -0.49 4.31 1.75
CA ASP A 86 0.07 4.67 3.04
C ASP A 86 0.89 3.50 3.57
N HIS A 87 2.12 3.76 4.01
CA HIS A 87 2.97 2.73 4.61
C HIS A 87 2.52 2.54 6.06
N ILE A 88 2.26 1.29 6.44
CA ILE A 88 1.75 0.94 7.78
C ILE A 88 2.71 0.01 8.52
N ASN A 89 3.98 -0.05 8.11
CA ASN A 89 5.03 -0.87 8.73
C ASN A 89 5.08 -0.70 10.25
N GLU A 90 5.17 0.55 10.74
CA GLU A 90 5.25 0.85 12.17
C GLU A 90 4.04 0.32 12.95
N LEU A 91 2.85 0.39 12.34
CA LEU A 91 1.62 -0.11 12.95
C LEU A 91 1.63 -1.64 13.06
N VAL A 92 2.10 -2.32 12.01
CA VAL A 92 2.20 -3.79 11.98
C VAL A 92 3.26 -4.25 12.97
N GLU A 93 4.44 -3.64 12.98
CA GLU A 93 5.54 -3.97 13.90
C GLU A 93 5.13 -3.77 15.37
N ALA A 94 4.47 -2.66 15.70
CA ALA A 94 3.97 -2.41 17.05
C ALA A 94 2.93 -3.47 17.49
N ARG A 95 2.06 -3.88 16.56
CA ARG A 95 1.06 -4.93 16.82
C ARG A 95 1.71 -6.29 17.04
N GLU A 96 2.69 -6.67 16.22
CA GLU A 96 3.42 -7.93 16.35
C GLU A 96 4.20 -7.99 17.66
N ALA A 97 4.93 -6.92 18.01
CA ALA A 97 5.65 -6.83 19.28
C ALA A 97 4.74 -6.99 20.51
N ALA A 98 3.55 -6.38 20.47
CA ALA A 98 2.56 -6.52 21.54
C ALA A 98 2.03 -7.96 21.66
N LEU A 99 1.79 -8.63 20.53
CA LEU A 99 1.34 -10.03 20.51
C LEU A 99 2.40 -10.99 21.06
N GLU A 100 3.66 -10.78 20.70
CA GLU A 100 4.79 -11.58 21.22
C GLU A 100 4.97 -11.39 22.73
N ALA A 101 4.86 -10.16 23.25
CA ALA A 101 4.92 -9.91 24.68
C ALA A 101 3.78 -10.63 25.46
N VAL A 102 2.58 -10.67 24.90
CA VAL A 102 1.44 -11.40 25.47
C VAL A 102 1.67 -12.91 25.45
N ARG A 103 2.22 -13.45 24.35
CA ARG A 103 2.57 -14.88 24.23
C ARG A 103 3.62 -15.29 25.25
N ALA A 104 4.74 -14.56 25.30
CA ALA A 104 5.83 -14.83 26.24
C ALA A 104 5.34 -14.79 27.70
N LYS A 105 4.48 -13.83 28.05
CA LYS A 105 3.86 -13.75 29.38
C LYS A 105 2.96 -14.96 29.67
N SER A 106 2.18 -15.42 28.69
CA SER A 106 1.28 -16.55 28.85
C SER A 106 2.04 -17.87 29.03
N GLU A 107 3.10 -18.08 28.25
CA GLU A 107 3.98 -19.26 28.38
C GLU A 107 4.70 -19.28 29.73
N PHE A 108 5.19 -18.12 30.20
CA PHE A 108 5.81 -18.02 31.52
C PHE A 108 4.85 -18.43 32.65
N LEU A 109 3.60 -17.94 32.62
CA LEU A 109 2.60 -18.28 33.63
C LEU A 109 2.16 -19.74 33.56
N ALA A 110 2.08 -20.32 32.37
CA ALA A 110 1.73 -21.72 32.17
C ALA A 110 2.80 -22.67 32.73
N ASN A 111 4.08 -22.37 32.47
CA ASN A 111 5.19 -23.19 32.97
C ASN A 111 5.34 -23.09 34.51
N MET A 112 5.11 -21.91 35.10
CA MET A 112 5.15 -21.72 36.56
C MET A 112 3.94 -22.31 37.31
N SER A 113 2.82 -22.58 36.63
CA SER A 113 1.64 -23.19 37.26
C SER A 113 1.72 -24.72 37.31
N HIS A 114 2.73 -25.32 36.66
CA HIS A 114 2.98 -26.75 36.62
C HIS A 114 4.15 -27.21 37.52
N GLU A 115 4.87 -26.29 38.16
CA GLU A 115 5.80 -26.55 39.29
C GLU A 115 5.11 -26.30 40.63
#